data_AF-A0A916H4W0-F1
#
_entry.id   AF-A0A916H4W0-F1
#
_cell.length_a   1.000
_cell.length_b   1.000
_cell.length_c   1.000
_cell.angle_alpha   90.00
_cell.angle_beta   90.00
_cell.angle_gamma   90.00
#
_symmetry.space_group_name_H-M   'P 1'
#
loop_
_entity.id
_entity.type
_entity.pdbx_description
1 polymer ?
#
loop_
_entity_poly.entity_id
_entity_poly.type
_entity_poly.pdbx_seq_one_letter_code
_entity_poly.pdbx_strand_id
1 'polypeptide(L)'
;MAYTHEQVSQMRDTKLKQALQAFAPIWLVYEEFRPREDALIFNLVYNDPSYGWMNRRYKYDAFNDVLYHMGWRLLSEAETLEIQENEPHFSGEVATHVPNAPRYRAGVSAGRPK
;
A
#
# COMPACT_ATOMS: atom_id res chain seq x y z
N MET A 1 -1.85 16.51 -23.39
CA MET A 1 -1.66 17.51 -22.32
C MET A 1 -1.08 16.73 -21.15
N ALA A 2 0.03 17.17 -20.57
CA ALA A 2 0.58 16.51 -19.39
C ALA A 2 -0.37 16.75 -18.21
N TYR A 3 -0.62 15.72 -17.40
CA TYR A 3 -1.45 15.87 -16.22
C TYR A 3 -0.67 16.64 -15.14
N THR A 4 -1.39 17.40 -14.33
CA THR A 4 -0.81 18.00 -13.13
C THR A 4 -0.66 16.95 -12.03
N HIS A 5 0.27 17.16 -11.10
CA HIS A 5 0.47 16.27 -9.94
C HIS A 5 -0.84 16.05 -9.17
N GLU A 6 -1.62 17.11 -8.95
CA GLU A 6 -2.89 17.04 -8.22
C GLU A 6 -3.92 16.16 -8.95
N GLN A 7 -4.04 16.28 -10.27
CA GLN A 7 -4.92 15.44 -11.07
C GLN A 7 -4.54 13.96 -10.99
N VAL A 8 -3.26 13.65 -11.17
CA VAL A 8 -2.76 12.26 -11.08
C VAL A 8 -2.96 11.69 -9.68
N SER A 9 -2.81 12.51 -8.63
CA SER A 9 -3.03 12.10 -7.24
C SER A 9 -4.49 11.76 -6.96
N GLN A 10 -5.43 12.57 -7.45
CA GLN A 10 -6.87 12.30 -7.32
C GLN A 10 -7.29 11.02 -8.07
N MET A 11 -6.75 10.81 -9.26
CA MET A 11 -7.00 9.60 -10.06
C MET A 11 -6.44 8.36 -9.35
N ARG A 12 -5.21 8.43 -8.84
CA ARG A 12 -4.59 7.40 -8.01
C ARG A 12 -5.47 7.08 -6.80
N ASP A 13 -5.91 8.09 -6.06
CA ASP A 13 -6.68 7.88 -4.82
C ASP A 13 -8.03 7.21 -5.10
N THR A 14 -8.68 7.57 -6.20
CA THR A 14 -9.90 6.90 -6.66
C THR A 14 -9.64 5.43 -6.96
N LYS A 15 -8.54 5.11 -7.65
CA LYS A 15 -8.15 3.74 -7.97
C LYS A 15 -7.77 2.94 -6.71
N LEU A 16 -7.00 3.54 -5.81
CA LEU A 16 -6.58 2.94 -4.56
C LEU A 16 -7.75 2.64 -3.64
N LYS A 17 -8.72 3.55 -3.55
CA LYS A 17 -9.93 3.33 -2.76
C LYS A 17 -10.69 2.10 -3.25
N GLN A 18 -10.85 1.94 -4.57
CA GLN A 18 -11.50 0.75 -5.12
C GLN A 18 -10.71 -0.54 -4.88
N ALA A 19 -9.38 -0.48 -5.05
CA ALA A 19 -8.53 -1.66 -5.00
C ALA A 19 -8.19 -2.11 -3.56
N LEU A 20 -7.98 -1.17 -2.64
CA LEU A 20 -7.33 -1.42 -1.35
C LEU A 20 -8.15 -0.97 -0.13
N GLN A 21 -9.35 -0.40 -0.27
CA GLN A 21 -10.15 0.02 0.91
C GLN A 21 -10.36 -1.08 1.95
N ALA A 22 -10.39 -2.36 1.53
CA ALA A 22 -10.54 -3.50 2.42
C ALA A 22 -9.34 -3.71 3.36
N PHE A 23 -8.19 -3.09 3.07
CA PHE A 23 -6.97 -3.10 3.87
C PHE A 23 -6.80 -1.83 4.71
N ALA A 24 -7.82 -0.98 4.80
CA ALA A 24 -7.78 0.17 5.69
C ALA A 24 -7.44 -0.27 7.15
N PRO A 25 -6.83 0.62 7.95
CA PRO A 25 -6.27 1.92 7.59
C PRO A 25 -5.00 1.82 6.73
N ILE A 26 -4.77 2.81 5.87
CA ILE A 26 -3.63 2.86 4.94
C ILE A 26 -2.89 4.19 5.12
N TRP A 27 -1.57 4.11 5.22
CA TRP A 27 -0.67 5.27 5.28
C TRP A 27 0.09 5.43 3.97
N LEU A 28 0.19 6.66 3.50
CA LEU A 28 1.04 7.05 2.38
C LEU A 28 2.35 7.60 2.94
N VAL A 29 3.42 6.80 2.90
CA VAL A 29 4.70 7.15 3.57
C VAL A 29 5.73 7.74 2.61
N TYR A 30 5.50 7.65 1.30
CA TYR A 30 6.35 8.24 0.27
C TYR A 30 5.52 8.47 -0.98
N GLU A 31 5.77 9.58 -1.68
CA GLU A 31 5.18 9.90 -2.97
C GLU A 31 6.21 10.67 -3.84
N GLU A 32 6.26 10.33 -5.12
CA GLU A 32 7.04 11.05 -6.12
C GLU A 32 6.29 11.12 -7.45
N PHE A 33 6.05 12.35 -7.92
CA PHE A 33 5.46 12.60 -9.22
C PHE A 33 6.51 12.58 -10.35
N ARG A 34 6.18 11.90 -11.46
CA ARG A 34 6.99 11.79 -12.67
C ARG A 34 6.25 12.45 -13.83
N PRO A 35 6.44 13.77 -14.07
CA PRO A 35 5.68 14.52 -15.07
C PRO A 35 5.88 14.02 -16.51
N ARG A 36 7.05 13.46 -16.82
CA ARG A 36 7.36 12.95 -18.17
C ARG A 36 6.58 11.68 -18.53
N GLU A 37 6.15 10.95 -17.51
CA GLU A 37 5.46 9.66 -17.67
C GLU A 37 3.99 9.75 -17.23
N ASP A 38 3.52 10.93 -16.80
CA ASP A 38 2.21 11.12 -16.15
C ASP A 38 1.95 10.05 -15.06
N ALA A 39 2.98 9.76 -14.26
CA ALA A 39 2.97 8.66 -13.30
C ALA A 39 3.33 9.10 -11.88
N LEU A 40 2.83 8.37 -10.89
CA LEU A 40 3.19 8.50 -9.47
C LEU A 40 3.86 7.22 -8.98
N ILE A 41 5.00 7.36 -8.31
CA ILE A 41 5.62 6.27 -7.56
C ILE A 41 5.42 6.56 -6.09
N PHE A 42 4.89 5.60 -5.33
CA PHE A 42 4.55 5.83 -3.93
C PHE A 42 4.60 4.54 -3.11
N ASN A 43 4.69 4.71 -1.80
CA ASN A 43 4.69 3.60 -0.85
C ASN A 43 3.47 3.70 0.07
N LEU A 44 2.75 2.58 0.16
CA LEU A 44 1.64 2.42 1.08
C LEU A 44 2.03 1.47 2.21
N VAL A 45 1.60 1.82 3.41
CA VAL A 45 1.73 0.97 4.59
C VAL A 45 0.35 0.62 5.10
N TYR A 46 0.11 -0.67 5.31
CA TYR A 46 -1.15 -1.19 5.85
C TYR A 46 -0.94 -2.62 6.37
N ASN A 47 -1.90 -3.08 7.17
CA ASN A 47 -1.89 -4.45 7.69
C ASN A 47 -2.54 -5.41 6.68
N ASP A 48 -1.78 -6.40 6.23
CA ASP A 48 -2.32 -7.52 5.48
C ASP A 48 -2.68 -8.65 6.46
N PRO A 49 -3.94 -9.12 6.53
CA PRO A 49 -4.34 -10.15 7.48
C PRO A 49 -3.53 -11.46 7.40
N SER A 50 -2.92 -11.75 6.25
CA SER A 50 -2.14 -12.97 6.04
C SER A 50 -0.66 -12.81 6.39
N TYR A 51 -0.11 -11.60 6.30
CA TYR A 51 1.35 -11.35 6.41
C TYR A 51 1.74 -10.37 7.52
N GLY A 52 0.80 -9.60 8.06
CA GLY A 52 1.03 -8.52 9.02
C GLY A 52 1.28 -7.17 8.34
N TRP A 53 1.99 -6.28 9.04
CA TRP A 53 2.28 -4.93 8.56
C TRP A 53 3.31 -4.93 7.41
N MET A 54 2.93 -4.30 6.30
CA MET A 54 3.73 -4.28 5.08
C MET A 54 3.91 -2.87 4.58
N ASN A 55 5.09 -2.60 4.00
CA ASN A 55 5.32 -1.45 3.15
C ASN A 55 5.37 -1.93 1.69
N ARG A 56 4.42 -1.47 0.88
CA ARG A 56 4.27 -1.85 -0.53
C ARG A 56 4.51 -0.65 -1.43
N ARG A 57 5.37 -0.85 -2.42
CA ARG A 57 5.71 0.15 -3.44
C ARG A 57 4.84 -0.05 -4.67
N TYR A 58 4.27 1.04 -5.15
CA TYR A 58 3.42 1.07 -6.33
C TYR A 58 3.90 2.12 -7.33
N LYS A 59 3.55 1.89 -8.59
CA LYS A 59 3.53 2.91 -9.65
C LYS A 59 2.10 3.03 -10.16
N TYR A 60 1.54 4.23 -10.14
CA TYR A 60 0.30 4.54 -10.83
C TYR A 60 0.63 5.27 -12.13
N ASP A 61 0.10 4.77 -13.24
CA ASP A 61 0.18 5.37 -14.56
C ASP A 61 -1.18 6.00 -14.88
N ALA A 62 -1.26 7.34 -14.92
CA ALA A 62 -2.52 8.03 -15.18
C ALA A 62 -2.94 7.99 -16.64
N PHE A 63 -2.01 7.79 -17.58
CA PHE A 63 -2.38 7.69 -18.98
C PHE A 63 -3.16 6.39 -19.24
N ASN A 64 -2.73 5.29 -18.64
CA ASN A 64 -3.37 3.98 -18.79
C ASN A 64 -4.40 3.64 -17.69
N ASP A 65 -4.47 4.44 -16.62
CA ASP A 65 -5.22 4.13 -15.38
C ASP A 65 -4.89 2.74 -14.80
N VAL A 66 -3.58 2.45 -14.71
CA VAL A 66 -3.07 1.17 -14.21
C VAL A 66 -2.25 1.36 -12.94
N LEU A 67 -2.51 0.49 -11.95
CA LEU A 67 -1.74 0.39 -10.72
C LEU A 67 -0.80 -0.82 -10.79
N TYR A 68 0.49 -0.55 -10.86
CA TYR A 68 1.54 -1.56 -10.87
C TYR A 68 2.11 -1.77 -9.47
N HIS A 69 2.16 -3.02 -9.02
CA HIS A 69 2.88 -3.40 -7.81
C HIS A 69 4.36 -3.61 -8.12
N MET A 70 5.21 -2.82 -7.48
CA MET A 70 6.66 -2.75 -7.77
C MET A 70 7.51 -3.51 -6.75
N GLY A 71 6.94 -3.90 -5.61
CA GLY A 71 7.65 -4.64 -4.56
C GLY A 71 7.08 -4.36 -3.17
N TRP A 72 7.56 -5.10 -2.18
CA TRP A 72 7.13 -4.96 -0.79
C TRP A 72 8.21 -5.41 0.18
N ARG A 73 8.06 -4.98 1.43
CA ARG A 73 8.79 -5.52 2.58
C ARG A 73 7.89 -5.58 3.81
N LEU A 74 8.21 -6.48 4.74
CA LEU A 74 7.62 -6.47 6.08
C LEU A 74 8.17 -5.30 6.90
N LEU A 75 7.33 -4.76 7.77
CA LEU A 75 7.73 -3.77 8.77
C LEU A 75 7.96 -4.44 10.11
N SER A 76 8.95 -3.94 10.84
CA SER A 76 9.08 -4.23 12.27
C SER A 76 8.00 -3.51 13.07
N GLU A 77 7.79 -3.94 14.31
CA GLU A 77 6.85 -3.30 15.23
C GLU A 77 7.22 -1.83 15.50
N ALA A 78 8.52 -1.54 15.69
CA ALA A 78 9.00 -0.18 15.92
C ALA A 78 8.70 0.75 14.72
N GLU A 79 9.00 0.32 13.50
CA GLU A 79 8.67 1.09 12.29
C GLU A 79 7.16 1.29 12.13
N THR A 80 6.37 0.28 12.48
CA THR A 80 4.92 0.34 12.39
C THR A 80 4.36 1.38 13.37
N LEU A 81 4.87 1.41 14.59
CA LEU A 81 4.45 2.36 15.61
C LEU A 81 4.70 3.80 15.18
N GLU A 82 5.92 4.10 14.70
CA GLU A 82 6.28 5.43 14.18
C GLU A 82 5.35 5.89 13.05
N ILE A 83 4.92 4.98 12.18
CA ILE A 83 4.01 5.29 11.08
C ILE A 83 2.60 5.56 11.62
N GLN A 84 2.13 4.76 12.57
CA GLN A 84 0.80 4.88 13.18
C GLN A 84 0.62 6.15 14.01
N GLU A 85 1.70 6.80 14.45
CA GLU A 85 1.63 8.13 15.07
C GLU A 85 1.16 9.23 14.09
N ASN A 86 1.25 8.98 12.78
CA ASN A 86 0.77 9.89 11.74
C ASN A 86 -0.67 9.58 11.35
N GLU A 87 -1.37 10.59 10.81
CA GLU A 87 -2.72 10.41 10.30
C GLU A 87 -2.73 9.49 9.07
N PRO A 88 -3.61 8.47 9.03
CA PRO A 88 -3.72 7.58 7.87
C PRO A 88 -4.27 8.33 6.65
N HIS A 89 -3.70 8.06 5.48
CA HIS A 89 -4.17 8.58 4.20
C HIS A 89 -5.59 8.08 3.86
N PHE A 90 -5.88 6.82 4.20
CA PHE A 90 -7.24 6.29 4.21
C PHE A 90 -7.57 5.76 5.60
N SER A 91 -8.52 6.40 6.27
CA SER A 91 -9.04 5.97 7.57
C SER A 91 -9.90 4.71 7.46
N GLY A 92 -9.88 3.87 8.50
CA GLY A 92 -10.74 2.70 8.64
C GLY A 92 -10.32 1.86 9.84
N GLU A 93 -11.05 0.78 10.10
CA GLU A 93 -10.66 -0.23 11.09
C GLU A 93 -9.62 -1.17 10.51
N VAL A 94 -8.64 -1.60 11.33
CA VAL A 94 -7.59 -2.52 10.89
C VAL A 94 -8.20 -3.80 10.33
N ALA A 95 -7.92 -4.03 9.05
CA ALA A 95 -8.39 -5.21 8.34
C ALA A 95 -7.99 -6.49 9.08
N THR A 96 -9.01 -7.22 9.55
CA THR A 96 -8.85 -8.56 10.16
C THR A 96 -9.10 -9.67 9.15
N HIS A 97 -9.79 -9.37 8.05
CA HIS A 97 -10.10 -10.31 6.98
C HIS A 97 -10.32 -9.57 5.66
N VAL A 98 -9.78 -10.11 4.56
CA VAL A 98 -10.04 -9.63 3.20
C VAL A 98 -10.55 -10.79 2.33
N PRO A 99 -11.56 -10.58 1.46
CA PRO A 99 -12.05 -11.63 0.57
C PRO A 99 -10.92 -12.27 -0.25
N ASN A 100 -10.95 -13.60 -0.38
CA ASN A 100 -9.94 -14.40 -1.08
C ASN A 100 -8.51 -14.31 -0.52
N ALA A 101 -8.31 -13.69 0.66
CA ALA A 101 -7.03 -13.76 1.34
C ALA A 101 -6.69 -15.22 1.67
N PRO A 102 -5.44 -15.66 1.47
CA PRO A 102 -5.03 -16.98 1.90
C PRO A 102 -5.29 -17.09 3.40
N ARG A 103 -6.01 -18.14 3.83
CA ARG A 103 -6.18 -18.43 5.25
C ARG A 103 -4.78 -18.47 5.85
N TYR A 104 -4.56 -17.64 6.87
CA TYR A 104 -3.32 -17.65 7.63
C TYR A 104 -3.01 -19.10 8.01
N ARG A 105 -2.00 -19.70 7.36
CA ARG A 105 -1.47 -20.99 7.80
C ARG A 105 -0.60 -20.66 9.01
N ALA A 106 -1.22 -20.70 10.20
CA ALA A 106 -0.48 -20.86 11.43
C ALA A 106 0.27 -22.19 11.34
N GLY A 107 1.48 -22.17 10.80
CA GLY A 107 2.16 -23.37 10.33
C GLY A 107 3.66 -23.24 10.49
N VAL A 108 4.13 -23.63 11.68
CA VAL A 108 5.46 -24.15 11.98
C VAL A 108 6.58 -23.12 11.92
N SER A 109 7.23 -22.94 13.06
CA SER A 109 8.60 -22.46 13.20
C SER A 109 9.50 -23.07 12.11
N ALA A 110 9.68 -22.35 11.00
CA ALA A 110 10.65 -22.71 9.98
C ALA A 110 12.04 -22.42 10.56
N GLY A 111 12.60 -23.44 11.22
CA GLY A 111 13.99 -23.48 11.62
C GLY A 111 14.88 -23.09 10.44
N ARG A 112 15.74 -22.12 10.71
CA ARG A 112 16.83 -21.69 9.85
C ARG A 112 17.67 -22.93 9.47
N PRO A 113 17.84 -23.31 8.20
CA PRO A 113 18.83 -24.31 7.87
C PRO A 113 20.22 -23.72 8.12
N LYS A 114 21.09 -24.52 8.76
CA LYS A 114 22.52 -24.24 8.94
C LYS A 114 23.25 -24.34 7.61
#